data_AF-A0A389M184-F1
#
_entry.id   AF-A0A389M184-F1
#
_cell.length_a   1.000
_cell.length_b   1.000
_cell.length_c   1.000
_cell.angle_alpha   90.00
_cell.angle_beta   90.00
_cell.angle_gamma   90.00
#
_symmetry.space_group_name_H-M   'P 1'
#
loop_
_entity.id
_entity.type
_entity.pdbx_description
1 polymer ?
#
loop_
_entity_poly.entity_id
_entity_poly.type
_entity_poly.pdbx_seq_one_letter_code
_entity_poly.pdbx_strand_id
1 'polypeptide(L)'
;MINPSYRFLGIPTIGFLILILLYWILARNLEAGVYPIESDHIGLPLFSGSLILLLIAIFEFCAAMIAYKRMKKYSFWHIFYLIIMLALHAMALTLLILSVLAWAKPHHFLLSYAYGIAALLVVYCSICDFRLLLFKS
;
A
#
# COMPACT_ATOMS: atom_id res chain seq x y z
N MET A 1 -7.19 -5.73 23.40
CA MET A 1 -7.71 -6.17 22.08
C MET A 1 -7.93 -4.94 21.22
N ILE A 2 -7.26 -4.82 20.08
CA ILE A 2 -7.45 -3.68 19.16
C ILE A 2 -8.80 -3.88 18.44
N ASN A 3 -9.68 -2.88 18.52
CA ASN A 3 -10.99 -2.89 17.85
C ASN A 3 -10.77 -2.95 16.33
N PRO A 4 -11.38 -3.89 15.59
CA PRO A 4 -11.20 -4.02 14.14
C PRO A 4 -11.52 -2.72 13.37
N SER A 5 -12.36 -1.83 13.92
CA SER A 5 -12.69 -0.53 13.33
C SER A 5 -11.50 0.43 13.17
N TYR A 6 -10.47 0.35 14.01
CA TYR A 6 -9.30 1.23 13.90
C TYR A 6 -8.31 0.80 12.80
N ARG A 7 -8.37 -0.47 12.35
CA ARG A 7 -7.45 -1.00 11.31
C ARG A 7 -7.83 -0.52 9.90
N PHE A 8 -9.12 -0.52 9.59
CA PHE A 8 -9.64 -0.05 8.31
C PHE A 8 -9.40 1.44 8.07
N LEU A 9 -9.18 2.23 9.13
CA LEU A 9 -8.76 3.62 9.05
C LEU A 9 -7.24 3.77 8.97
N GLY A 10 -6.49 2.93 9.66
CA GLY A 10 -5.02 3.04 9.77
C GLY A 10 -4.31 2.92 8.43
N ILE A 11 -4.73 1.99 7.58
CA ILE A 11 -4.03 1.68 6.32
C ILE A 11 -4.28 2.74 5.23
N PRO A 12 -5.53 3.20 4.98
CA PRO A 12 -5.76 4.36 4.13
C PRO A 12 -5.08 5.62 4.66
N THR A 13 -5.02 5.81 5.98
CA THR A 13 -4.31 6.94 6.60
C THR A 13 -2.81 6.86 6.33
N ILE A 14 -2.19 5.70 6.54
CA ILE A 14 -0.78 5.46 6.22
C ILE A 14 -0.51 5.71 4.75
N GLY A 15 -1.40 5.21 3.89
CA GLY A 15 -1.31 5.43 2.46
C GLY A 15 -1.33 6.92 2.10
N PHE A 16 -2.28 7.65 2.65
CA PHE A 16 -2.40 9.09 2.45
C PHE A 16 -1.17 9.85 2.94
N LEU A 17 -0.60 9.45 4.09
CA LEU A 17 0.66 10.01 4.60
C LEU A 17 1.84 9.74 3.65
N ILE A 18 1.91 8.56 3.02
CA ILE A 18 2.92 8.25 2.01
C ILE A 18 2.75 9.14 0.78
N LEU A 19 1.51 9.39 0.32
CA LEU A 19 1.27 10.32 -0.80
C LEU A 19 1.69 11.76 -0.48
N ILE A 20 1.39 12.24 0.73
CA ILE A 20 1.86 13.55 1.20
C ILE A 20 3.38 13.60 1.20
N LEU A 21 4.03 12.55 1.71
CA LEU A 21 5.50 12.46 1.74
C LEU A 21 6.09 12.46 0.33
N LEU A 22 5.53 11.67 -0.59
CA LEU A 22 5.96 11.62 -2.00
C LEU A 22 5.80 12.98 -2.67
N TYR A 23 4.65 13.66 -2.46
CA TYR A 23 4.42 15.01 -2.96
C TYR A 23 5.45 15.99 -2.43
N TRP A 24 5.75 15.94 -1.12
CA TRP A 24 6.72 16.84 -0.50
C TRP A 24 8.14 16.62 -1.01
N ILE A 25 8.56 15.36 -1.17
CA ILE A 25 9.87 15.01 -1.76
C ILE A 25 9.96 15.54 -3.20
N LEU A 26 8.90 15.36 -3.99
CA LEU A 26 8.83 15.86 -5.36
C LEU A 26 8.91 17.39 -5.42
N ALA A 27 8.15 18.10 -4.58
CA ALA A 27 8.18 19.56 -4.51
C ALA A 27 9.58 20.08 -4.17
N ARG A 28 10.25 19.47 -3.17
CA ARG A 28 11.63 19.82 -2.81
C ARG A 28 12.64 19.55 -3.90
N ASN A 29 12.53 18.41 -4.57
CA ASN A 29 13.42 18.07 -5.69
C ASN A 29 13.21 19.01 -6.89
N LEU A 30 11.97 19.46 -7.12
CA LEU A 30 11.65 20.46 -8.14
C LEU A 30 12.25 21.83 -7.79
N GLU A 31 12.06 22.30 -6.55
CA GLU A 31 12.67 23.55 -6.04
C GLU A 31 14.20 23.53 -6.14
N ALA A 32 14.83 22.37 -5.90
CA ALA A 32 16.27 22.19 -5.98
C ALA A 32 16.80 22.00 -7.41
N GLY A 33 15.95 22.04 -8.43
CA GLY A 33 16.34 21.86 -9.84
C GLY A 33 16.82 20.44 -10.18
N VAL A 34 16.50 19.44 -9.36
CA VAL A 34 16.87 18.03 -9.60
C VAL A 34 16.12 17.47 -10.80
N TYR A 35 14.88 17.92 -11.03
CA TYR A 35 14.08 17.54 -12.19
C TYR A 35 14.14 18.62 -13.28
N PRO A 36 14.39 18.25 -14.55
CA PRO A 36 14.18 19.15 -15.67
C PRO A 36 12.71 19.60 -15.72
N ILE A 37 12.48 20.89 -16.01
CA ILE A 37 11.12 21.47 -16.14
C ILE A 37 10.29 20.74 -17.21
N GLU A 38 10.95 20.16 -18.21
CA GLU A 38 10.33 19.37 -19.29
C GLU A 38 10.24 17.87 -18.99
N SER A 39 10.57 17.41 -17.78
CA SER A 39 10.48 15.99 -17.47
C SER A 39 9.04 15.56 -17.16
N ASP A 40 8.42 14.87 -18.11
CA ASP A 40 7.09 14.23 -17.98
C ASP A 40 7.00 13.19 -16.84
N HIS A 41 8.11 12.93 -16.14
CA HIS A 41 8.23 11.89 -15.13
C HIS A 41 7.96 12.35 -13.69
N ILE A 42 7.76 13.65 -13.43
CA ILE A 42 7.49 14.19 -12.08
C ILE A 42 6.19 13.60 -11.49
N GLY A 43 5.20 13.30 -12.34
CA GLY A 43 3.93 12.70 -11.91
C GLY A 43 4.01 11.20 -11.62
N LEU A 44 5.05 10.49 -12.08
CA LEU A 44 5.12 9.03 -11.98
C LEU A 44 5.11 8.53 -10.54
N PRO A 45 5.87 9.10 -9.57
CA PRO A 45 5.78 8.67 -8.19
C PRO A 45 4.39 8.87 -7.57
N LEU A 46 3.72 9.97 -7.90
CA LEU A 46 2.37 10.22 -7.39
C LEU A 46 1.38 9.22 -7.99
N PHE A 47 1.46 8.95 -9.30
CA PHE A 47 0.61 7.97 -9.95
C PHE A 47 0.83 6.56 -9.40
N SER A 48 2.08 6.09 -9.33
CA SER A 48 2.39 4.76 -8.78
C SER A 48 1.98 4.66 -7.31
N GLY A 49 2.25 5.69 -6.51
CA GLY A 49 1.79 5.75 -5.12
C GLY A 49 0.27 5.68 -5.01
N SER A 50 -0.46 6.44 -5.82
CA SER A 50 -1.93 6.47 -5.84
C SER A 50 -2.52 5.12 -6.23
N LEU A 51 -1.96 4.46 -7.24
CA LEU A 51 -2.38 3.14 -7.67
C LEU A 51 -2.17 2.09 -6.57
N ILE A 52 -1.02 2.13 -5.90
CA ILE A 52 -0.73 1.25 -4.76
C ILE A 52 -1.74 1.47 -3.63
N LEU A 53 -2.10 2.72 -3.32
CA LEU A 53 -3.12 3.01 -2.30
C LEU A 53 -4.50 2.47 -2.68
N LEU A 54 -4.90 2.62 -3.94
CA LEU A 54 -6.16 2.12 -4.43
C LEU A 54 -6.25 0.60 -4.24
N LEU A 55 -5.19 -0.13 -4.58
CA LEU A 55 -5.12 -1.58 -4.41
C LEU A 55 -5.23 -1.99 -2.93
N ILE A 56 -4.54 -1.27 -2.06
CA ILE A 56 -4.60 -1.47 -0.62
C ILE A 56 -6.01 -1.16 -0.07
N ALA A 57 -6.66 -0.09 -0.53
CA ALA A 57 -8.01 0.28 -0.11
C ALA A 57 -9.06 -0.76 -0.54
N ILE A 58 -8.95 -1.28 -1.77
CA ILE A 58 -9.80 -2.38 -2.26
C ILE A 58 -9.62 -3.62 -1.39
N PHE A 59 -8.37 -3.94 -1.04
CA PHE A 59 -8.06 -5.05 -0.14
C PHE A 59 -8.72 -4.87 1.25
N GLU A 60 -8.54 -3.71 1.88
CA GLU A 60 -9.11 -3.40 3.19
C GLU A 60 -10.63 -3.56 3.17
N PHE A 61 -11.27 -3.06 2.12
CA PHE A 61 -12.70 -3.21 1.93
C PHE A 61 -13.11 -4.68 1.83
N CYS A 62 -12.37 -5.50 1.08
CA CYS A 62 -12.63 -6.94 1.01
C CYS A 62 -12.45 -7.64 2.36
N ALA A 63 -11.37 -7.34 3.10
CA ALA A 63 -11.12 -7.89 4.43
C ALA A 63 -12.23 -7.51 5.43
N ALA A 64 -12.69 -6.25 5.39
CA ALA A 64 -13.83 -5.76 6.19
C ALA A 64 -15.10 -6.54 5.89
N MET A 65 -15.39 -6.78 4.62
CA MET A 65 -16.58 -7.53 4.20
C MET A 65 -16.55 -8.98 4.69
N ILE A 66 -15.39 -9.62 4.71
CA ILE A 66 -15.23 -10.98 5.28
C ILE A 66 -15.47 -10.98 6.78
N ALA A 67 -14.84 -10.04 7.48
CA ALA A 67 -14.97 -9.92 8.94
C ALA A 67 -16.41 -9.58 9.36
N TYR A 68 -17.08 -8.69 8.63
CA TYR A 68 -18.43 -8.21 8.97
C TYR A 68 -19.52 -9.23 8.64
N LYS A 69 -19.44 -9.92 7.48
CA LYS A 69 -20.47 -10.87 7.05
C LYS A 69 -20.49 -12.20 7.82
N ARG A 70 -19.66 -12.37 8.85
CA ARG A 70 -19.50 -13.63 9.62
C ARG A 70 -19.47 -14.85 8.69
N MET A 71 -18.73 -14.76 7.58
CA MET A 71 -18.68 -15.85 6.62
C MET A 71 -18.19 -17.12 7.30
N LYS A 72 -18.86 -18.25 7.01
CA LYS A 72 -18.47 -19.53 7.57
C LYS A 72 -17.01 -19.81 7.17
N LYS A 73 -16.18 -20.07 8.17
CA LYS A 73 -14.77 -20.41 7.99
C LYS A 73 -14.66 -21.57 7.00
N TYR A 74 -13.73 -21.46 6.06
CA TYR A 74 -13.50 -22.45 4.99
C TYR A 74 -14.67 -22.66 4.01
N SER A 75 -15.67 -21.78 3.99
CA SER A 75 -16.61 -21.74 2.85
C SER A 75 -15.89 -21.36 1.56
N PHE A 76 -16.45 -21.75 0.42
CA PHE A 76 -15.95 -21.36 -0.90
C PHE A 76 -15.67 -19.86 -0.99
N TRP A 77 -16.62 -19.03 -0.55
CA TRP A 77 -16.47 -17.57 -0.55
C TRP A 77 -15.33 -17.10 0.34
N HIS A 78 -15.16 -17.65 1.54
CA HIS A 78 -14.03 -17.31 2.41
C HIS A 78 -12.68 -17.62 1.76
N ILE A 79 -12.54 -18.80 1.15
CA ILE A 79 -11.32 -19.21 0.45
C ILE A 79 -11.07 -18.33 -0.78
N PHE A 80 -12.11 -18.09 -1.58
CA PHE A 80 -12.04 -17.23 -2.76
C PHE A 80 -11.53 -15.83 -2.40
N TYR A 81 -12.10 -15.21 -1.37
CA TYR A 81 -11.63 -13.89 -0.92
C TYR A 81 -10.19 -13.92 -0.40
N LEU A 82 -9.78 -14.96 0.34
CA LEU A 82 -8.38 -15.11 0.77
C LEU A 82 -7.41 -15.14 -0.41
N ILE A 83 -7.75 -15.85 -1.49
CA ILE A 83 -6.93 -15.93 -2.71
C ILE A 83 -6.84 -14.56 -3.40
N ILE A 84 -7.97 -13.88 -3.59
CA ILE A 84 -8.01 -12.54 -4.19
C ILE A 84 -7.17 -11.55 -3.36
N MET A 85 -7.29 -11.62 -2.04
CA MET A 85 -6.51 -10.77 -1.16
C MET A 85 -5.00 -11.04 -1.26
N LEU A 86 -4.59 -12.31 -1.36
CA LEU A 86 -3.20 -12.68 -1.55
C LEU A 86 -2.66 -12.16 -2.88
N ALA A 87 -3.46 -12.25 -3.96
CA ALA A 87 -3.08 -11.73 -5.27
C ALA A 87 -2.91 -10.20 -5.27
N LEU A 88 -3.85 -9.48 -4.67
CA LEU A 88 -3.75 -8.01 -4.53
C LEU A 88 -2.53 -7.59 -3.71
N HIS A 89 -2.20 -8.35 -2.66
CA HIS A 89 -1.01 -8.14 -1.85
C HIS A 89 0.28 -8.34 -2.63
N ALA A 90 0.40 -9.47 -3.32
CA ALA A 90 1.55 -9.77 -4.14
C ALA A 90 1.76 -8.68 -5.20
N MET A 91 0.67 -8.21 -5.83
CA MET A 91 0.72 -7.14 -6.82
C MET A 91 1.16 -5.81 -6.22
N ALA A 92 0.56 -5.37 -5.10
CA ALA A 92 0.92 -4.12 -4.44
C ALA A 92 2.38 -4.13 -3.95
N LEU A 93 2.82 -5.25 -3.36
CA LEU A 93 4.20 -5.41 -2.89
C LEU A 93 5.20 -5.41 -4.06
N THR A 94 4.86 -6.07 -5.17
CA THR A 94 5.68 -6.05 -6.39
C THR A 94 5.83 -4.63 -6.93
N LEU A 95 4.74 -3.87 -7.03
CA LEU A 95 4.77 -2.46 -7.47
C LEU A 95 5.61 -1.59 -6.53
N LEU A 96 5.51 -1.81 -5.22
CA LEU A 96 6.33 -1.11 -4.22
C LEU A 96 7.82 -1.43 -4.40
N ILE A 97 8.19 -2.70 -4.52
CA ILE A 97 9.58 -3.12 -4.74
C ILE A 97 10.12 -2.55 -6.05
N LEU A 98 9.35 -2.63 -7.14
CA LEU A 98 9.73 -2.02 -8.42
C LEU A 98 9.93 -0.50 -8.28
N SER A 99 9.09 0.17 -7.49
CA SER A 99 9.24 1.60 -7.21
C SER A 99 10.50 1.90 -6.38
N VAL A 100 10.81 1.09 -5.36
CA VAL A 100 12.07 1.18 -4.60
C VAL A 100 13.27 1.12 -5.55
N LEU A 101 13.29 0.13 -6.43
CA LEU A 101 14.38 -0.08 -7.39
C LEU A 101 14.46 1.04 -8.44
N ALA A 102 13.32 1.47 -8.99
CA ALA A 102 13.25 2.53 -10.01
C ALA A 102 13.81 3.86 -9.50
N TRP A 103 13.59 4.15 -8.21
CA TRP A 103 14.03 5.39 -7.55
C TRP A 103 15.33 5.24 -6.76
N ALA A 104 15.98 4.08 -6.79
CA ALA A 104 17.30 3.85 -6.18
C ALA A 104 18.43 4.47 -7.02
N LYS A 105 18.28 5.75 -7.39
CA LYS A 105 19.23 6.54 -8.18
C LYS A 105 19.79 7.68 -7.33
N PRO A 106 21.02 8.16 -7.62
CA PRO A 106 21.55 9.38 -7.02
C PRO A 106 20.52 10.51 -7.16
N HIS A 107 20.32 11.28 -6.08
CA HIS A 107 19.32 12.37 -5.96
C HIS A 107 17.84 11.96 -5.81
N HIS A 108 17.49 10.67 -5.91
CA HIS A 108 16.13 10.18 -5.70
C HIS A 108 15.98 9.17 -4.54
N PHE A 109 17.03 8.99 -3.74
CA PHE A 109 17.05 7.99 -2.66
C PHE A 109 15.90 8.15 -1.65
N LEU A 110 15.44 9.39 -1.41
CA LEU A 110 14.32 9.66 -0.50
C LEU A 110 13.01 9.04 -1.01
N LEU A 111 12.77 9.04 -2.32
CA LEU A 111 11.62 8.34 -2.91
C LEU A 111 11.75 6.83 -2.71
N SER A 112 12.95 6.28 -2.91
CA SER A 112 13.24 4.86 -2.68
C SER A 112 12.94 4.47 -1.22
N TYR A 113 13.37 5.26 -0.23
CA TYR A 113 13.03 5.00 1.17
C TYR A 113 11.54 5.14 1.48
N ALA A 114 10.85 6.13 0.91
CA ALA A 114 9.41 6.27 1.09
C ALA A 114 8.66 5.01 0.62
N TYR A 115 9.02 4.49 -0.56
CA TYR A 115 8.47 3.23 -1.07
C TYR A 115 8.89 2.02 -0.25
N GLY A 116 10.12 1.99 0.28
CA GLY A 116 10.60 0.90 1.13
C GLY A 116 9.83 0.81 2.45
N ILE A 117 9.60 1.96 3.09
CA ILE A 117 8.76 2.05 4.31
C ILE A 117 7.34 1.60 3.99
N ALA A 118 6.77 2.04 2.86
CA ALA A 118 5.46 1.62 2.41
C ALA A 118 5.38 0.09 2.20
N ALA A 119 6.40 -0.53 1.60
CA ALA A 119 6.49 -1.98 1.44
C ALA A 119 6.47 -2.72 2.78
N LEU A 120 7.26 -2.27 3.75
CA LEU A 120 7.30 -2.86 5.09
C LEU A 120 5.95 -2.75 5.80
N LEU A 121 5.28 -1.60 5.66
CA LEU A 121 3.96 -1.38 6.24
C LEU A 121 2.92 -2.30 5.60
N VAL A 122 2.93 -2.45 4.27
CA VAL A 122 2.04 -3.40 3.58
C VAL A 122 2.25 -4.81 4.12
N VAL A 123 3.50 -5.30 4.20
CA VAL A 123 3.81 -6.64 4.73
C VAL A 123 3.28 -6.81 6.16
N TYR A 124 3.52 -5.82 7.03
CA TYR A 124 3.02 -5.86 8.40
C TYR A 124 1.49 -5.95 8.47
N CYS A 125 0.79 -5.20 7.61
CA CYS A 125 -0.67 -5.22 7.52
C CYS A 125 -1.18 -6.57 7.00
N SER A 126 -0.56 -7.13 5.94
CA SER A 126 -0.91 -8.45 5.42
C SER A 126 -0.85 -9.51 6.51
N ILE A 127 0.25 -9.55 7.27
CA ILE A 127 0.44 -10.50 8.37
C ILE A 127 -0.68 -10.32 9.41
N CYS A 128 -0.99 -9.08 9.75
CA CYS A 128 -2.05 -8.75 10.70
C CYS A 128 -3.44 -9.21 10.24
N ASP A 129 -3.75 -9.13 8.96
CA ASP A 129 -5.07 -9.45 8.42
C ASP A 129 -5.23 -10.93 8.13
N PHE A 130 -4.20 -11.59 7.57
CA PHE A 130 -4.18 -13.04 7.45
C PHE A 130 -4.31 -13.71 8.82
N ARG A 131 -3.65 -13.17 9.85
CA ARG A 131 -3.83 -13.67 11.22
C ARG A 131 -5.29 -13.54 11.69
N LEU A 132 -5.93 -12.42 11.41
CA LEU A 132 -7.33 -12.20 11.80
C LEU A 132 -8.25 -13.21 11.09
N LEU A 133 -8.12 -13.33 9.77
CA LEU A 133 -9.02 -14.12 8.95
C LEU A 133 -8.82 -15.64 9.12
N LEU A 134 -7.60 -16.09 9.44
CA LEU A 134 -7.29 -17.50 9.64
C LEU A 134 -7.54 -17.96 11.08
N PHE A 135 -7.34 -17.10 12.08
CA PHE A 135 -7.31 -17.52 13.49
C PHE A 135 -8.41 -16.95 14.38
N LYS A 136 -9.11 -15.86 14.02
CA LYS A 136 -10.30 -15.43 14.77
C LYS A 136 -11.56 -16.11 14.22
N SER A 137 -12.05 -17.09 14.96
CA SER A 137 -13.43 -17.61 14.92
C SER A 137 -14.15 -17.23 16.20
#